data_AF-A0A7C3IZK2-F1
#
_entry.id   AF-A0A7C3IZK2-F1
#
_cell.length_a   1.000
_cell.length_b   1.000
_cell.length_c   1.000
_cell.angle_alpha   90.00
_cell.angle_beta   90.00
_cell.angle_gamma   90.00
#
_symmetry.space_group_name_H-M   'P 1'
#
loop_
_entity.id
_entity.type
_entity.pdbx_description
1 polymer ?
#
loop_
_entity_poly.entity_id
_entity_poly.type
_entity_poly.pdbx_seq_one_letter_code
_entity_poly.pdbx_strand_id
1 'polypeptide(L)' 'MPKSPVLKPDDIERILLGNGFFLDRTKGSHKIFINSELMRRVVVPFHKKDLPKGTINEIIKQSGLSKDKFK' A
#
# COMPACT_ATOMS: atom_id res chain seq x y z
N MET A 1 6.78 14.14 -20.16
CA MET A 1 6.96 13.65 -18.76
C MET A 1 6.43 12.23 -18.68
N PRO A 2 7.20 11.23 -18.23
CA PRO A 2 6.68 9.87 -18.12
C PRO A 2 5.53 9.87 -17.10
N LYS A 3 4.33 9.45 -17.55
CA LYS A 3 3.16 9.28 -16.68
C LYS A 3 3.55 8.32 -15.57
N SER A 4 3.53 8.79 -14.32
CA SER A 4 3.71 7.89 -13.17
C SER A 4 2.60 6.84 -13.21
N PRO A 5 2.89 5.56 -12.97
CA PRO A 5 1.88 4.52 -12.94
C PRO A 5 0.84 4.89 -11.90
N VAL A 6 -0.42 4.87 -12.32
CA VAL A 6 -1.55 5.10 -11.44
C VAL A 6 -1.80 3.77 -10.73
N LEU A 7 -1.36 3.65 -9.48
CA LEU A 7 -1.56 2.43 -8.69
C LEU A 7 -2.96 2.42 -8.09
N LYS A 8 -3.62 1.27 -8.23
CA LYS A 8 -4.91 1.02 -7.61
C LYS A 8 -4.71 0.43 -6.21
N PRO A 9 -5.71 0.53 -5.31
CA PRO A 9 -5.64 -0.12 -4.00
C PRO A 9 -5.36 -1.62 -4.07
N ASP A 10 -5.90 -2.31 -5.07
CA ASP A 10 -5.69 -3.75 -5.30
C ASP A 10 -4.22 -4.08 -5.64
N ASP A 11 -3.54 -3.21 -6.40
CA ASP A 11 -2.13 -3.39 -6.74
C ASP A 11 -1.27 -3.23 -5.47
N ILE A 12 -1.56 -2.22 -4.65
CA ILE A 12 -0.88 -2.02 -3.37
C ILE A 12 -1.08 -3.21 -2.44
N GLU A 13 -2.31 -3.73 -2.32
CA GLU A 13 -2.59 -4.90 -1.50
C GLU A 13 -1.80 -6.12 -1.96
N ARG A 14 -1.74 -6.39 -3.26
CA ARG A 14 -0.92 -7.49 -3.81
C ARG A 14 0.55 -7.33 -3.48
N ILE A 15 1.10 -6.12 -3.61
CA ILE A 15 2.49 -5.83 -3.25
C ILE A 15 2.71 -6.08 -1.76
N LEU A 16 1.84 -5.56 -0.89
CA LEU A 16 1.98 -5.74 0.56
C LEU A 16 1.92 -7.22 0.94
N LEU A 17 0.90 -7.95 0.47
CA LEU A 17 0.74 -9.38 0.75
C LEU A 17 1.95 -10.20 0.27
N GLY A 18 2.48 -9.89 -0.93
CA GLY A 18 3.66 -10.55 -1.48
C GLY A 18 4.99 -10.23 -0.77
N ASN A 19 5.00 -9.23 0.13
CA ASN A 19 6.18 -8.87 0.94
C ASN A 19 5.91 -9.09 2.44
N GLY A 20 5.11 -10.12 2.78
CA GLY A 20 4.93 -10.58 4.16
C GLY A 20 4.00 -9.75 5.02
N PHE A 21 3.27 -8.79 4.44
CA PHE A 21 2.17 -8.16 5.15
C PHE A 21 0.94 -9.08 5.11
N PHE A 22 0.10 -9.02 6.14
CA PHE A 22 -1.23 -9.62 6.16
C PHE A 22 -2.28 -8.58 6.54
N LEU A 23 -3.53 -8.81 6.12
CA LEU A 23 -4.65 -7.96 6.48
C LEU A 23 -5.00 -8.18 7.96
N ASP A 24 -4.79 -7.15 8.78
CA ASP A 24 -5.12 -7.17 10.21
C ASP A 24 -6.62 -6.89 10.41
N ARG A 25 -7.11 -5.79 9.86
CA ARG A 25 -8.52 -5.41 9.95
C ARG A 25 -8.94 -4.43 8.86
N THR A 26 -10.24 -4.36 8.66
CA THR A 26 -10.87 -3.39 7.76
C THR A 26 -11.79 -2.48 8.55
N LYS A 27 -11.66 -1.15 8.37
CA LYS A 27 -12.57 -0.16 8.95
C LYS A 27 -13.18 0.68 7.83
N GLY A 28 -14.45 0.40 7.51
CA GLY A 28 -15.12 0.98 6.34
C GLY A 28 -14.38 0.60 5.06
N SER A 29 -14.01 1.60 4.27
CA SER A 29 -13.23 1.41 3.04
C SER A 29 -11.71 1.40 3.24
N HIS A 30 -11.21 1.39 4.47
CA HIS A 30 -9.76 1.37 4.71
C HIS A 30 -9.34 -0.01 5.22
N LYS A 31 -8.34 -0.60 4.56
CA LYS A 31 -7.71 -1.85 4.99
C LYS A 31 -6.40 -1.54 5.73
N ILE A 32 -6.16 -2.27 6.81
CA ILE A 32 -4.94 -2.14 7.62
C ILE A 32 -4.12 -3.41 7.43
N PHE A 33 -2.89 -3.25 6.98
CA PHE A 33 -1.94 -4.33 6.79
C PHE A 33 -0.83 -4.26 7.84
N ILE A 34 -0.42 -5.40 8.36
CA ILE A 34 0.67 -5.52 9.34
C ILE A 34 1.70 -6.51 8.79
N ASN A 35 2.98 -6.18 8.98
CA ASN A 35 4.09 -7.12 8.82
C ASN A 35 4.76 -7.27 10.18
N SER A 36 4.68 -8.47 10.75
CA SER A 36 5.22 -8.78 12.08
C SER A 36 6.75 -8.85 12.09
N GLU A 37 7.38 -9.24 10.99
CA GLU A 37 8.85 -9.32 10.89
C GLU A 37 9.47 -7.93 10.82
N LEU A 38 8.86 -7.03 10.05
CA LEU A 38 9.30 -5.64 9.90
C LEU A 38 8.75 -4.73 11.01
N MET A 39 7.86 -5.24 11.86
CA MET A 39 7.13 -4.47 12.88
C MET A 39 6.46 -3.21 12.30
N ARG A 40 5.87 -3.34 11.10
CA ARG A 40 5.30 -2.23 10.34
C ARG A 40 3.81 -2.39 10.11
N ARG A 41 3.12 -1.26 10.07
CA ARG A 41 1.69 -1.15 9.79
C ARG A 41 1.45 -0.16 8.67
N VAL A 42 0.58 -0.52 7.74
CA VAL A 42 0.22 0.29 6.56
C VAL A 42 -1.29 0.39 6.47
N VAL A 43 -1.80 1.58 6.12
CA VAL A 43 -3.23 1.79 5.88
C VAL A 43 -3.44 2.11 4.40
N VAL A 44 -4.34 1.36 3.75
CA VAL A 44 -4.64 1.52 2.33
C VAL A 44 -6.13 1.89 2.17
N PRO A 45 -6.45 3.04 1.54
CA PRO A 45 -7.82 3.40 1.23
C PRO A 45 -8.34 2.69 -0.03
N PHE A 46 -9.45 1.98 0.08
CA PHE A 46 -10.13 1.24 -1.00
C PHE A 46 -11.35 1.96 -1.59
N HIS A 47 -11.69 3.16 -1.14
CA HIS A 47 -12.81 3.93 -1.72
C HIS A 47 -12.44 4.67 -3.02
N LYS A 48 -11.15 4.68 -3.40
CA LYS A 48 -10.67 5.36 -4.62
C LYS A 48 -10.30 4.35 -5.67
N LYS A 49 -10.68 4.61 -6.92
CA LYS A 49 -10.19 3.82 -8.08
C LYS A 49 -8.68 3.94 -8.22
N ASP A 50 -8.16 5.15 -7.99
CA ASP A 50 -6.77 5.52 -8.17
C ASP A 50 -6.22 6.19 -6.91
N LEU A 51 -5.02 5.81 -6.49
CA LEU A 51 -4.38 6.43 -5.33
C LEU A 51 -3.58 7.68 -5.76
N PRO A 52 -3.76 8.83 -5.10
CA PRO A 52 -2.95 9.99 -5.40
C PRO A 52 -1.49 9.74 -4.99
N LYS A 53 -0.55 10.36 -5.71
CA LYS A 53 0.89 10.17 -5.52
C LYS A 53 1.35 10.36 -4.07
N GLY A 54 0.74 11.31 -3.35
CA GLY A 54 1.01 11.52 -1.92
C GLY A 54 0.67 10.31 -1.05
N THR A 55 -0.48 9.67 -1.30
CA THR A 55 -0.90 8.45 -0.60
C THR A 55 0.03 7.28 -0.93
N ILE A 56 0.41 7.12 -2.20
CA ILE A 56 1.37 6.08 -2.60
C ILE A 56 2.72 6.29 -1.88
N ASN A 57 3.26 7.52 -1.87
CA ASN A 57 4.52 7.82 -1.19
C ASN A 57 4.46 7.53 0.32
N GLU A 58 3.34 7.84 0.96
CA GLU A 58 3.14 7.57 2.38
C GLU A 58 3.05 6.07 2.66
N ILE A 59 2.34 5.32 1.81
CA ILE A 59 2.29 3.84 1.87
C ILE A 59 3.70 3.24 1.74
N ILE A 60 4.52 3.74 0.81
CA ILE A 60 5.91 3.29 0.64
C ILE A 60 6.73 3.58 1.90
N LYS A 61 6.60 4.79 2.45
CA LYS A 61 7.30 5.18 3.69
C LYS A 61 6.90 4.29 4.88
N GLN A 62 5.61 4.07 5.06
CA GLN A 62 5.05 3.25 6.14
C GLN A 62 5.45 1.77 5.99
N SER A 63 5.33 1.22 4.78
CA SER A 63 5.67 -0.17 4.49
C SER A 63 7.16 -0.46 4.59
N GLY A 64 8.02 0.53 4.35
CA GLY A 64 9.48 0.34 4.40
C GLY A 64 10.04 -0.42 3.21
N LEU A 65 9.20 -0.69 2.22
CA LEU A 65 9.59 -1.37 1.00
C LEU A 65 10.24 -0.37 0.03
N SER A 66 11.11 -0.87 -0.87
CA SER A 66 11.70 -0.02 -1.91
C SER A 66 10.62 0.48 -2.87
N LYS A 67 10.78 1.72 -3.36
CA LYS A 67 9.91 2.32 -4.39
C LYS A 67 9.80 1.46 -5.64
N ASP A 68 10.82 0.67 -5.96
CA ASP A 68 10.83 -0.21 -7.14
C ASP A 68 9.78 -1.32 -7.09
N LYS A 69 9.29 -1.68 -5.89
CA LYS A 69 8.17 -2.62 -5.73
C LYS A 69 6.82 -2.02 -6.17
N PHE A 70 6.75 -0.71 -6.36
CA PHE A 70 5.55 0.07 -6.67
C PHE A 70 5.67 0.78 -8.04
N LYS A 71 6.48 0.23 -8.95
CA LYS A 71 6.59 0.71 -10.33
C LYS A 71 5.70 -0.07 -11.27
#